data_AF-A0A1N7GBX8-F1
#
_entry.id   AF-A0A1N7GBX8-F1
#
_cell.length_a   1.000
_cell.length_b   1.000
_cell.length_c   1.000
_cell.angle_alpha   90.00
_cell.angle_beta   90.00
_cell.angle_gamma   90.00
#
_symmetry.space_group_name_H-M   'P 1'
#
loop_
_entity.id
_entity.type
_entity.pdbx_description
1 polymer ?
#
loop_
_entity_poly.entity_id
_entity_poly.type
_entity_poly.pdbx_seq_one_letter_code
_entity_poly.pdbx_strand_id
1 'polypeptide(L)'
;MALPFRRESEETDRLIALSDGVIAIAITLLVLEISVPTVPAGSTTAVVPDLTAEQWPEFVGYVLSFLVIGLYWTLHRRVFVYVEGHDRSVVWLNLMFLLLVAFVPYATSVFVAYPTGVGNPRPV
;
A
#
# COMPACT_ATOMS: atom_id res chain seq x y z
N MET A 1 8.59 40.20 15.86
CA MET A 1 8.24 39.97 14.45
C MET A 1 8.79 38.60 14.05
N ALA A 2 8.02 37.54 14.26
CA ALA A 2 8.41 36.17 13.89
C ALA A 2 8.12 35.96 12.41
N LEU A 3 9.12 35.53 11.63
CA LEU A 3 9.05 35.46 10.18
C LEU A 3 8.04 34.38 9.72
N PRO A 4 7.06 34.70 8.86
CA PRO A 4 6.02 33.77 8.41
C PRO A 4 6.59 32.51 7.72
N PHE A 5 7.72 32.63 7.03
CA PHE A 5 8.42 31.52 6.36
C PHE A 5 8.73 30.32 7.26
N ARG A 6 9.01 30.52 8.56
CA ARG A 6 9.34 29.40 9.47
C ARG A 6 8.13 28.50 9.76
N ARG A 7 6.92 29.07 9.78
CA ARG A 7 5.70 28.30 10.07
C ARG A 7 5.29 27.43 8.88
N GLU A 8 5.44 27.98 7.68
CA GLU A 8 5.08 27.28 6.45
C GLU A 8 5.99 26.06 6.19
N SER A 9 7.29 26.16 6.51
CA SER A 9 8.21 25.02 6.46
C SER A 9 7.85 23.95 7.50
N GLU A 10 7.49 24.34 8.74
CA GLU A 10 7.09 23.38 9.77
C GLU A 10 5.78 22.64 9.41
N GLU A 11 4.81 23.33 8.81
CA GLU A 11 3.56 22.70 8.33
C GLU A 11 3.79 21.74 7.17
N THR A 12 4.70 22.10 6.25
CA THR A 12 5.17 21.24 5.15
C THR A 12 5.78 19.95 5.67
N ASP A 13 6.72 20.06 6.62
CA ASP A 13 7.42 18.91 7.19
C ASP A 13 6.45 17.95 7.89
N ARG A 14 5.43 18.48 8.58
CA ARG A 14 4.38 17.66 9.21
C ARG A 14 3.53 16.91 8.20
N LEU A 15 3.22 17.52 7.05
CA LEU A 15 2.45 16.86 5.98
C LEU A 15 3.27 15.75 5.32
N ILE A 16 4.58 15.97 5.11
CA ILE A 16 5.49 14.94 4.62
C ILE A 16 5.56 13.78 5.62
N ALA A 17 5.73 14.07 6.91
CA ALA A 17 5.79 13.05 7.96
C ALA A 17 4.50 12.23 8.06
N LEU A 18 3.33 12.86 7.93
CA LEU A 18 2.04 12.17 7.87
C LEU A 18 1.97 11.23 6.66
N SER A 19 2.39 11.72 5.49
CA SER A 19 2.36 10.97 4.24
C SER A 19 3.28 9.76 4.29
N ASP A 20 4.50 9.94 4.79
CA ASP A 20 5.46 8.86 5.03
C ASP A 20 4.89 7.80 5.99
N GLY A 21 4.22 8.23 7.06
CA GLY A 21 3.57 7.31 8.02
C GLY A 21 2.46 6.47 7.38
N VAL A 22 1.57 7.09 6.61
CA VAL A 22 0.47 6.37 5.95
C VAL A 22 0.99 5.41 4.87
N ILE A 23 1.96 5.84 4.07
CA ILE A 23 2.56 5.01 3.04
C ILE A 23 3.29 3.81 3.67
N ALA A 24 4.02 4.01 4.77
CA ALA A 24 4.67 2.93 5.50
C ALA A 24 3.65 1.90 6.01
N ILE A 25 2.53 2.35 6.60
CA ILE A 25 1.45 1.46 7.04
C ILE A 25 0.88 0.67 5.86
N ALA A 26 0.57 1.32 4.74
CA ALA A 26 0.03 0.65 3.55
C ALA A 26 0.98 -0.45 3.03
N ILE A 27 2.29 -0.16 2.99
CA ILE A 27 3.31 -1.15 2.62
C ILE A 27 3.29 -2.35 3.59
N THR A 28 3.20 -2.10 4.89
CA THR A 28 3.15 -3.19 5.89
C THR A 28 1.86 -4.00 5.84
N LEU A 29 0.73 -3.38 5.48
CA LEU A 29 -0.56 -4.08 5.36
C LEU A 29 -0.60 -5.02 4.15
N LEU A 30 0.15 -4.74 3.07
CA LEU A 30 0.20 -5.62 1.90
C LEU A 30 0.56 -7.07 2.25
N VAL A 31 1.39 -7.30 3.27
CA VAL A 31 1.80 -8.67 3.65
C VAL A 31 0.63 -9.47 4.21
N LEU A 32 -0.38 -8.80 4.77
CA LEU A 32 -1.57 -9.44 5.32
C LEU A 32 -2.52 -9.95 4.22
N GLU A 33 -2.34 -9.49 2.98
CA GLU A 33 -3.12 -9.97 1.84
C GLU A 33 -2.62 -11.32 1.31
N ILE A 34 -1.43 -11.79 1.75
CA ILE A 34 -0.95 -13.14 1.47
C ILE A 34 -1.62 -14.09 2.46
N SER A 35 -2.49 -14.95 1.97
CA SER A 35 -3.25 -15.86 2.84
C SER A 35 -2.37 -17.02 3.30
N VAL A 36 -2.60 -17.52 4.51
CA VAL A 36 -2.00 -18.78 4.96
C VAL A 36 -2.82 -19.93 4.37
N PRO A 37 -2.19 -20.91 3.68
CA PRO A 37 -2.93 -21.97 3.02
C PRO A 37 -3.68 -22.84 4.04
N THR A 38 -4.98 -23.04 3.83
CA THR A 38 -5.81 -23.86 4.70
C THR A 38 -5.53 -25.33 4.45
N VAL A 39 -5.06 -26.04 5.48
CA VAL A 39 -4.77 -27.48 5.40
C VAL A 39 -6.07 -28.27 5.60
N PRO A 40 -6.51 -29.12 4.64
CA PRO A 40 -7.72 -29.91 4.79
C PRO A 40 -7.67 -30.83 6.01
N ALA A 41 -8.78 -30.93 6.75
CA ALA A 41 -8.87 -31.80 7.93
C ALA A 41 -8.58 -33.26 7.54
N GLY A 42 -7.56 -33.86 8.17
CA GLY A 42 -7.10 -35.23 7.89
C GLY A 42 -5.90 -35.35 6.96
N SER A 43 -5.34 -34.24 6.45
CA SER A 43 -4.11 -34.23 5.67
C SER A 43 -2.84 -34.07 6.54
N THR A 44 -1.71 -34.61 6.08
CA THR A 44 -0.41 -34.51 6.76
C THR A 44 0.27 -33.18 6.42
N THR A 45 1.12 -32.65 7.31
CA THR A 45 1.93 -31.44 7.07
C THR A 45 2.79 -31.48 5.80
N ALA A 46 2.97 -32.66 5.20
CA ALA A 46 3.64 -32.84 3.91
C ALA A 46 2.95 -32.13 2.73
N VAL A 47 1.66 -31.77 2.82
CA VAL A 47 0.97 -31.01 1.74
C VAL A 47 1.24 -29.51 1.77
N VAL A 48 1.80 -28.98 2.87
CA VAL A 48 2.01 -27.52 3.03
C VAL A 48 2.91 -26.91 1.94
N PRO A 49 4.04 -27.52 1.53
CA PRO A 49 4.88 -26.96 0.48
C PRO A 49 4.15 -26.83 -0.86
N ASP A 50 3.36 -27.83 -1.26
CA ASP A 50 2.62 -27.82 -2.52
C ASP A 50 1.52 -26.76 -2.49
N LEU A 51 0.74 -26.68 -1.40
CA LEU A 51 -0.28 -25.64 -1.22
C LEU A 51 0.31 -24.23 -1.22
N THR A 52 1.51 -24.06 -0.66
CA THR A 52 2.22 -22.76 -0.67
C THR A 52 2.72 -22.42 -2.06
N ALA A 53 3.19 -23.41 -2.84
CA ALA A 53 3.62 -23.19 -4.22
C ALA A 53 2.47 -22.76 -5.14
N GLU A 54 1.25 -23.22 -4.89
CA GLU A 54 0.04 -22.80 -5.61
C GLU A 54 -0.34 -21.32 -5.36
N GLN A 55 0.17 -20.71 -4.28
CA GLN A 55 -0.08 -19.30 -3.93
C GLN A 55 0.88 -18.32 -4.62
N TRP A 56 1.70 -18.77 -5.57
CA TRP A 56 2.62 -17.89 -6.31
C TRP A 56 1.95 -16.61 -6.89
N PRO A 57 0.67 -16.59 -7.34
CA PRO A 57 0.05 -15.35 -7.82
C PRO A 57 -0.15 -14.31 -6.70
N GLU A 58 -0.39 -14.74 -5.46
CA GLU A 58 -0.53 -13.85 -4.30
C GLU A 58 0.80 -13.15 -4.00
N PHE A 59 1.90 -13.92 -4.04
CA PHE A 59 3.25 -13.37 -3.88
C PHE A 59 3.61 -12.37 -4.98
N VAL A 60 3.25 -12.66 -6.24
CA VAL A 60 3.48 -11.73 -7.36
C VAL A 60 2.65 -10.46 -7.19
N GLY A 61 1.36 -10.59 -6.83
CA GLY A 61 0.50 -9.44 -6.53
C GLY A 61 1.07 -8.58 -5.41
N TYR A 62 1.50 -9.20 -4.30
CA TYR A 62 2.16 -8.53 -3.19
C TYR A 62 3.42 -7.76 -3.63
N VAL A 63 4.36 -8.42 -4.32
CA VAL A 63 5.62 -7.79 -4.74
C VAL A 63 5.37 -6.64 -5.70
N LEU A 64 4.48 -6.82 -6.68
CA LEU A 64 4.13 -5.76 -7.62
C LEU A 64 3.52 -4.55 -6.92
N SER A 65 2.57 -4.77 -6.01
CA SER A 65 1.96 -3.70 -5.22
C SER A 65 2.97 -3.01 -4.31
N PHE A 66 3.87 -3.75 -3.68
CA PHE A 66 4.96 -3.19 -2.88
C PHE A 66 5.84 -2.27 -3.72
N LEU A 67 6.26 -2.73 -4.91
CA LEU A 67 7.11 -1.94 -5.82
C LEU A 67 6.39 -0.68 -6.31
N VAL A 68 5.10 -0.79 -6.64
CA VAL A 68 4.28 0.35 -7.08
C VAL A 68 4.16 1.39 -5.97
N ILE A 69 3.78 0.99 -4.75
CA ILE A 69 3.69 1.93 -3.62
C ILE A 69 5.06 2.54 -3.31
N GLY A 70 6.13 1.75 -3.30
CA GLY A 70 7.50 2.23 -3.08
C GLY A 70 7.98 3.23 -4.15
N LEU A 71 7.60 3.01 -5.41
CA LEU A 71 7.86 3.95 -6.49
C LEU A 71 7.08 5.26 -6.28
N TYR A 72 5.79 5.17 -5.95
CA TYR A 72 4.96 6.33 -5.65
C TYR A 72 5.52 7.13 -4.47
N TRP A 73 5.99 6.45 -3.42
CA TRP A 73 6.66 7.09 -2.30
C TRP A 73 7.91 7.87 -2.73
N THR A 74 8.74 7.27 -3.59
CA THR A 74 9.95 7.91 -4.12
C THR A 74 9.62 9.14 -4.94
N LEU A 75 8.58 9.07 -5.78
CA LEU A 75 8.09 10.20 -6.57
C LEU A 75 7.48 11.28 -5.66
N HIS A 76 6.68 10.89 -4.68
CA HIS A 76 6.05 11.79 -3.72
C HIS A 76 7.10 12.60 -2.95
N ARG A 77 8.13 11.94 -2.40
CA ARG A 77 9.22 12.66 -1.72
C ARG A 77 9.96 13.61 -2.64
N ARG A 78 10.18 13.25 -3.92
CA ARG A 78 10.82 14.15 -4.91
C ARG A 78 9.97 15.38 -5.22
N VAL A 79 8.65 15.21 -5.38
CA VAL A 79 7.73 16.32 -5.67
C VAL A 79 7.73 17.33 -4.53
N PHE A 80 7.70 16.86 -3.28
CA PHE A 80 7.69 17.73 -2.10
C PHE A 80 9.00 18.51 -1.88
N VAL A 81 10.12 18.12 -2.49
CA VAL A 81 11.36 18.94 -2.49
C VAL A 81 11.21 20.22 -3.32
N TYR A 82 10.30 20.26 -4.31
CA TYR A 82 10.09 21.42 -5.20
C TYR A 82 8.92 22.32 -4.78
N VAL A 83 8.20 21.98 -3.70
CA VAL A 83 7.05 22.76 -3.24
C VAL A 83 7.54 23.81 -2.24
N GLU A 84 7.70 25.06 -2.70
CA GLU A 84 8.15 26.19 -1.88
C GLU A 84 7.02 26.84 -1.03
N GLY A 85 5.75 26.42 -1.20
CA GLY A 85 4.62 26.93 -0.41
C GLY A 85 3.40 25.99 -0.43
N HIS A 86 2.69 25.91 0.70
CA HIS A 86 1.56 25.00 0.88
C HIS A 86 0.22 25.69 0.60
N ASP A 87 -0.26 25.58 -0.63
CA ASP A 87 -1.64 25.94 -0.95
C ASP A 87 -2.62 24.90 -0.38
N ARG A 88 -3.80 25.37 0.07
CA ARG A 88 -4.89 24.52 0.61
C ARG A 88 -5.29 23.39 -0.36
N SER A 89 -5.09 23.60 -1.65
CA SER A 89 -5.28 22.62 -2.72
C SER A 89 -4.27 21.47 -2.66
N VAL A 90 -3.01 21.73 -2.32
CA VAL A 90 -1.94 20.72 -2.20
C VAL A 90 -2.26 19.76 -1.05
N VAL A 91 -2.72 20.28 0.08
CA VAL A 91 -3.13 19.46 1.23
C VAL A 91 -4.27 18.52 0.85
N TRP A 92 -5.26 19.01 0.10
CA TRP A 92 -6.41 18.20 -0.30
C TRP A 92 -6.02 17.13 -1.34
N LEU A 93 -5.17 17.47 -2.31
CA LEU A 93 -4.58 16.52 -3.25
C LEU A 93 -3.75 15.45 -2.54
N ASN A 94 -2.98 15.84 -1.52
CA ASN A 94 -2.23 14.89 -0.70
C ASN A 94 -3.16 13.91 0.01
N LEU A 95 -4.24 14.39 0.65
CA LEU A 95 -5.20 13.51 1.31
C LEU A 95 -5.86 12.53 0.34
N MET A 96 -6.22 12.97 -0.87
CA MET A 96 -6.74 12.09 -1.92
C MET A 96 -5.72 11.06 -2.40
N PHE A 97 -4.46 11.47 -2.55
CA PHE A 97 -3.37 10.56 -2.87
C PHE A 97 -3.18 9.50 -1.76
N LEU A 98 -3.17 9.92 -0.49
CA LEU A 98 -3.04 9.00 0.64
C LEU A 98 -4.22 8.04 0.75
N LEU A 99 -5.44 8.50 0.45
CA LEU A 99 -6.63 7.64 0.36
C LEU A 99 -6.43 6.54 -0.69
N LEU A 100 -5.94 6.89 -1.88
CA LEU A 100 -5.69 5.93 -2.95
C LEU A 100 -4.57 4.95 -2.58
N VAL A 101 -3.49 5.42 -1.96
CA VAL A 101 -2.41 4.53 -1.48
C VAL A 101 -2.92 3.55 -0.42
N ALA A 102 -3.70 4.03 0.55
CA ALA A 102 -4.30 3.19 1.59
C ALA A 102 -5.31 2.17 1.02
N PHE A 103 -5.85 2.41 -0.18
CA PHE A 103 -6.76 1.51 -0.88
C PHE A 103 -6.02 0.42 -1.69
N VAL A 104 -4.73 0.58 -1.98
CA VAL A 104 -3.96 -0.39 -2.79
C VAL A 104 -3.98 -1.82 -2.21
N PRO A 105 -3.84 -2.07 -0.89
CA PRO A 105 -3.90 -3.42 -0.34
C PRO A 105 -5.20 -4.14 -0.70
N TYR A 106 -6.34 -3.46 -0.52
CA TYR A 106 -7.65 -3.98 -0.89
C TYR A 106 -7.77 -4.24 -2.41
N ALA A 107 -7.29 -3.32 -3.25
CA ALA A 107 -7.33 -3.52 -4.69
C ALA A 107 -6.47 -4.72 -5.13
N THR A 108 -5.34 -4.94 -4.45
CA THR A 108 -4.44 -6.07 -4.69
C THR A 108 -5.12 -7.39 -4.39
N SER A 109 -5.82 -7.50 -3.25
CA SER A 109 -6.50 -8.73 -2.86
C SER A 109 -7.67 -9.07 -3.78
N VAL A 110 -8.42 -8.08 -4.26
CA VAL A 110 -9.45 -8.28 -5.28
C VAL A 110 -8.85 -8.80 -6.59
N PHE A 111 -7.72 -8.23 -7.03
CA PHE A 111 -7.06 -8.65 -8.26
C PHE A 111 -6.54 -10.10 -8.17
N VAL A 112 -5.96 -10.46 -7.03
CA VAL A 112 -5.46 -11.81 -6.74
C VAL A 112 -6.59 -12.82 -6.59
N ALA A 113 -7.73 -12.43 -6.01
CA ALA A 113 -8.89 -13.30 -5.83
C ALA A 113 -9.63 -13.59 -7.15
N TYR A 114 -9.60 -12.67 -8.13
CA TYR A 114 -10.33 -12.79 -9.39
C TYR A 114 -9.47 -12.59 -10.65
N PRO A 115 -8.47 -13.45 -10.92
CA PRO A 115 -7.55 -13.26 -12.04
C PRO A 115 -8.18 -13.44 -13.43
N THR A 116 -9.31 -14.17 -13.57
CA THR A 116 -9.87 -14.54 -14.90
C THR A 116 -11.40 -14.57 -15.02
N GLY A 117 -12.14 -13.85 -14.17
CA GLY A 117 -13.61 -13.70 -14.30
C GLY A 117 -14.41 -14.34 -13.17
N VAL A 118 -15.68 -13.93 -13.08
CA VAL A 118 -16.65 -14.24 -12.00
C VAL A 118 -16.82 -15.76 -11.84
N GLY A 119 -15.97 -16.37 -11.03
CA GLY A 119 -15.94 -17.80 -10.75
C GLY A 119 -15.52 -18.02 -9.31
N ASN A 120 -16.53 -18.19 -8.46
CA ASN A 120 -16.53 -18.54 -7.04
C ASN A 120 -15.40 -17.93 -6.16
N PRO A 121 -15.71 -16.95 -5.28
CA PRO A 121 -14.74 -16.49 -4.30
C PRO A 121 -14.17 -17.66 -3.50
N ARG A 122 -12.85 -17.70 -3.33
CA ARG A 122 -12.23 -18.60 -2.34
C ARG A 122 -12.80 -18.22 -0.96
N PRO A 123 -13.23 -19.20 -0.14
CA PRO A 123 -13.68 -18.91 1.21
C PRO A 123 -12.53 -18.26 1.98
N VAL A 124 -12.78 -17.05 2.46
CA VAL A 124 -11.96 -16.34 3.47
C VAL A 124 -12.01 -17.07 4.80
#